data_AF-A0AAV5WE44-F1
#
_entry.id   AF-A0AAV5WE44-F1
#
_cell.length_a   1.000
_cell.length_b   1.000
_cell.length_c   1.000
_cell.angle_alpha   90.00
_cell.angle_beta   90.00
_cell.angle_gamma   90.00
#
_symmetry.space_group_name_H-M   'P 1'
#
loop_
_entity.id
_entity.type
_entity.pdbx_description
1 polymer ?
#
loop_
_entity_poly.entity_id
_entity_poly.type
_entity_poly.pdbx_seq_one_letter_code
_entity_poly.pdbx_strand_id
1 'polypeptide(L)'
;FLLMSIILQNVLVEGDRYLSLSLKANTSGLNKLWSCGVMAKCVMWSHMDRKAHKATSNKIWEFSSVGHCWGFTNFISIEDLFDAESGYVKDDAILVSIDVRAFPNRC
;
A
#
# COMPACT_ATOMS: atom_id res chain seq x y z
N PHE A 1 -10.59 -21.38 -5.77
CA PHE A 1 -9.83 -20.23 -6.30
C PHE A 1 -10.42 -18.96 -5.71
N LEU A 2 -9.94 -18.53 -4.55
CA LEU A 2 -10.39 -17.29 -3.91
C LEU A 2 -9.72 -16.11 -4.61
N LEU A 3 -10.49 -15.36 -5.41
CA LEU A 3 -10.12 -14.04 -5.89
C LEU A 3 -10.12 -13.09 -4.68
N MET A 4 -9.05 -13.12 -3.87
CA MET A 4 -8.78 -12.04 -2.91
C MET A 4 -8.45 -10.79 -3.72
N SER A 5 -9.49 -10.02 -4.01
CA SER A 5 -9.35 -8.69 -4.59
C SER A 5 -8.77 -7.78 -3.50
N ILE A 6 -7.50 -7.42 -3.63
CA ILE A 6 -6.88 -6.39 -2.80
C ILE A 6 -7.34 -5.06 -3.40
N ILE A 7 -8.27 -4.41 -2.72
CA ILE A 7 -8.79 -3.11 -3.15
C ILE A 7 -7.92 -2.07 -2.46
N LEU A 8 -7.25 -1.24 -3.26
CA LEU A 8 -6.63 -0.02 -2.76
C LEU A 8 -7.73 0.92 -2.30
N GLN A 9 -8.01 0.92 -1.00
CA GLN A 9 -8.83 1.95 -0.40
C GLN A 9 -7.93 2.87 0.41
N ASN A 10 -7.84 4.08 -0.14
CA ASN A 10 -7.45 5.33 0.52
C ASN A 10 -5.94 5.61 0.56
N VAL A 11 -5.56 6.62 -0.21
CA VAL A 11 -4.43 7.50 0.11
C VAL A 11 -4.95 8.41 1.22
N LEU A 12 -4.52 8.19 2.46
CA LEU A 12 -4.86 9.04 3.60
C LEU A 12 -3.64 9.93 3.87
N VAL A 13 -3.83 11.23 3.78
CA VAL A 13 -2.92 12.20 4.40
C VAL A 13 -3.35 12.27 5.86
N GLU A 14 -2.67 11.51 6.73
CA GLU A 14 -2.96 11.50 8.16
C GLU A 14 -1.74 12.07 8.92
N GLY A 15 -1.93 13.25 9.50
CA GLY A 15 -0.87 14.05 10.10
C GLY A 15 -0.19 14.97 9.07
N ASP A 16 0.02 16.24 9.44
CA ASP A 16 0.47 17.34 8.56
C ASP A 16 1.84 17.15 7.89
N ARG A 17 2.49 15.98 8.01
CA ARG A 17 3.89 15.77 7.60
C ARG A 17 4.16 14.56 6.71
N TYR A 18 3.25 13.59 6.61
CA TYR A 18 3.49 12.39 5.80
C TYR A 18 2.25 11.94 5.02
N LEU A 19 2.51 11.40 3.83
CA LEU A 19 1.55 10.59 3.09
C LEU A 19 1.60 9.16 3.61
N SER A 20 0.45 8.58 3.93
CA SER A 20 0.33 7.16 4.29
C SER A 20 -0.23 6.34 3.12
N LEU A 21 0.18 5.07 3.03
CA LEU A 21 -0.29 4.13 2.01
C LEU A 21 -0.73 2.83 2.67
N SER A 22 -2.01 2.47 2.54
CA SER A 22 -2.59 1.30 3.17
C SER A 22 -3.18 0.30 2.17
N LEU A 23 -3.02 -0.98 2.47
CA LEU A 23 -3.59 -2.12 1.78
C LEU A 23 -4.70 -2.71 2.64
N LYS A 24 -5.88 -2.88 2.05
CA LYS A 24 -7.04 -3.47 2.72
C LYS A 24 -7.53 -4.67 1.92
N ALA A 25 -7.69 -5.81 2.59
CA ALA A 25 -8.35 -6.95 1.97
C ALA A 25 -9.85 -6.70 1.85
N ASN A 26 -10.43 -7.08 0.72
CA ASN A 26 -11.87 -7.22 0.62
C ASN A 26 -12.31 -8.46 1.40
N THR A 27 -13.08 -8.24 2.46
CA THR A 27 -13.56 -9.29 3.36
C THR A 27 -15.02 -9.66 3.11
N SER A 28 -15.66 -9.04 2.12
CA SER A 28 -17.07 -9.25 1.80
C SER A 28 -17.32 -10.71 1.41
N GLY A 29 -18.22 -11.38 2.13
CA GLY A 29 -18.57 -12.78 1.88
C GLY A 29 -17.58 -13.81 2.41
N LEU A 30 -16.54 -13.40 3.14
CA LEU A 30 -15.67 -14.33 3.86
C LEU A 30 -16.25 -14.67 5.24
N ASN A 31 -16.04 -15.90 5.70
CA ASN A 31 -16.39 -16.32 7.07
C ASN A 31 -15.39 -15.74 8.10
N LYS A 32 -15.41 -16.17 9.37
CA LYS A 32 -14.46 -15.66 10.39
C LYS A 32 -13.15 -16.46 10.50
N LEU A 33 -12.97 -17.51 9.70
CA LEU A 33 -11.87 -18.48 9.82
C LEU A 33 -10.77 -18.30 8.76
N TRP A 34 -10.86 -17.28 7.92
CA TRP A 34 -9.83 -17.02 6.91
C TRP A 34 -8.61 -16.34 7.55
N SER A 35 -7.43 -16.72 7.08
CA SER A 35 -6.26 -15.86 7.14
C SER A 35 -5.42 -15.95 5.87
N CYS A 36 -4.69 -14.89 5.58
CA CYS A 36 -3.80 -14.80 4.44
C CYS A 36 -2.55 -14.01 4.84
N GLY A 37 -1.38 -14.61 4.64
CA GLY A 37 -0.14 -13.85 4.70
C GLY A 37 -0.05 -12.91 3.51
N VAL A 38 0.42 -11.68 3.72
CA VAL A 38 0.56 -10.67 2.68
C VAL A 38 1.93 -10.02 2.81
N MET A 39 2.65 -9.94 1.70
CA MET A 39 3.87 -9.15 1.56
C MET A 39 3.67 -8.16 0.43
N ALA A 40 4.09 -6.91 0.64
CA ALA A 40 3.86 -5.85 -0.33
C ALA A 40 5.11 -5.00 -0.56
N LYS A 41 5.29 -4.60 -1.82
CA LYS A 41 6.28 -3.62 -2.25
C LYS A 41 5.55 -2.51 -2.98
N CYS A 42 5.67 -1.30 -2.47
CA CYS A 42 5.10 -0.09 -3.05
C CYS A 42 6.21 0.75 -3.68
N VAL A 43 5.94 1.30 -4.86
CA VAL A 43 6.86 2.19 -5.57
C VAL A 43 6.07 3.39 -6.06
N MET A 44 6.44 4.58 -5.60
CA MET A 44 5.97 5.86 -6.13
C MET A 44 6.96 6.34 -7.18
N TRP A 45 6.46 6.60 -8.38
CA TRP A 45 7.26 6.94 -9.55
C TRP A 45 7.32 8.45 -9.75
N SER A 46 8.51 8.96 -10.07
CA SER A 46 8.65 10.33 -10.56
C SER A 46 8.18 10.42 -12.01
N HIS A 47 7.52 11.52 -12.34
CA HIS A 47 7.10 11.86 -13.70
C HIS A 47 8.22 12.49 -14.55
N MET A 48 9.40 12.75 -13.96
CA MET A 48 10.54 13.42 -14.62
C MET A 48 11.74 12.48 -14.91
N ASP A 49 11.48 11.17 -14.93
CA ASP A 49 12.43 10.07 -15.16
C ASP A 49 13.46 9.78 -14.05
N ARG A 50 13.71 8.47 -13.83
CA ARG A 50 14.78 7.83 -13.02
C ARG A 50 14.71 7.91 -11.48
N LYS A 51 13.83 8.70 -10.88
CA LYS A 51 13.60 8.70 -9.41
C LYS A 51 12.37 7.88 -9.04
N ALA A 52 12.46 7.13 -7.94
CA ALA A 52 11.33 6.40 -7.38
C ALA A 52 11.51 6.24 -5.87
N HIS A 53 10.44 6.51 -5.11
CA HIS A 53 10.37 6.21 -3.69
C HIS A 53 9.84 4.79 -3.50
N LYS A 54 10.54 3.95 -2.72
CA LYS A 54 10.22 2.52 -2.56
C LYS A 54 10.04 2.18 -1.10
N ALA A 55 8.94 1.50 -0.78
CA ALA A 55 8.73 0.89 0.53
C ALA A 55 8.38 -0.58 0.37
N THR A 56 8.99 -1.45 1.18
CA THR A 56 8.72 -2.89 1.17
C THR A 56 8.39 -3.33 2.58
N SER A 57 7.35 -4.15 2.74
CA SER A 57 7.02 -4.76 4.02
C SER A 57 8.22 -5.58 4.51
N ASN A 58 8.66 -5.32 5.74
CA ASN A 58 9.79 -6.01 6.36
C ASN A 58 9.50 -7.47 6.75
N LYS A 59 8.23 -7.87 6.76
CA LYS A 59 7.76 -9.22 7.07
C LYS A 59 6.46 -9.52 6.34
N ILE A 60 6.02 -10.78 6.41
CA ILE A 60 4.68 -11.18 6.02
C ILE A 60 3.71 -10.67 7.09
N TRP A 61 2.68 -9.93 6.66
CA TRP A 61 1.59 -9.46 7.49
C TRP A 61 0.40 -10.39 7.37
N GLU A 62 -0.20 -10.77 8.49
CA GLU A 62 -1.37 -11.65 8.48
C GLU A 62 -2.64 -10.82 8.37
N PHE A 63 -3.40 -11.04 7.30
CA PHE A 63 -4.77 -10.57 7.17
C PHE A 63 -5.72 -11.64 7.65
N SER A 64 -6.69 -11.26 8.47
CA SER A 64 -7.73 -12.12 9.04
C SER A 64 -9.01 -11.34 9.29
N SER A 65 -10.06 -12.01 9.80
CA SER A 65 -11.31 -11.34 10.16
C SER A 65 -11.14 -10.24 11.23
N VAL A 66 -10.06 -10.27 12.01
CA VAL A 66 -9.79 -9.29 13.08
C VAL A 66 -8.92 -8.13 12.59
N GLY A 67 -8.00 -8.39 11.67
CA GLY A 67 -7.12 -7.37 11.09
C GLY A 67 -6.93 -7.64 9.61
N HIS A 68 -7.51 -6.82 8.76
CA HIS A 68 -7.49 -6.99 7.30
C HIS A 68 -6.99 -5.72 6.58
N CYS A 69 -6.24 -4.89 7.31
CA CYS A 69 -5.64 -3.67 6.82
C CYS A 69 -4.21 -3.56 7.36
N TRP A 70 -3.27 -3.16 6.51
CA TRP A 70 -1.90 -2.83 6.89
C TRP A 70 -1.30 -1.86 5.87
N GLY A 71 -0.35 -1.04 6.28
CA GLY A 71 0.26 -0.05 5.38
C GLY A 71 1.56 0.54 5.90
N PHE A 72 2.06 1.51 5.14
CA PHE A 72 3.17 2.38 5.49
C PHE A 72 2.60 3.69 6.03
N THR A 73 2.63 3.87 7.35
CA THR A 73 2.14 5.10 7.99
C THR A 73 2.92 6.34 7.56
N ASN A 74 4.25 6.21 7.45
CA ASN A 74 5.14 7.27 6.97
C ASN A 74 5.74 6.84 5.63
N PHE A 75 4.91 6.75 4.57
CA PHE A 75 5.39 6.30 3.27
C PHE A 75 6.35 7.32 2.66
N ILE A 76 5.95 8.58 2.56
CA ILE A 76 6.81 9.68 2.10
C ILE A 76 6.44 10.95 2.88
N SER A 77 7.41 11.81 3.16
CA SER A 77 7.11 13.11 3.78
C SER A 77 6.39 14.02 2.78
N ILE A 78 5.57 14.94 3.27
CA ILE A 78 4.91 15.95 2.43
C ILE A 78 5.94 16.88 1.77
N GLU A 79 7.05 17.17 2.47
CA GLU A 79 8.17 17.96 1.94
C GLU A 79 8.82 17.26 0.73
N ASP A 80 9.20 15.98 0.86
CA ASP A 80 9.81 15.22 -0.24
C ASP A 80 8.81 14.97 -1.40
N LEU A 81 7.52 14.84 -1.08
CA LEU A 81 6.47 14.62 -2.06
C LEU A 81 6.30 15.84 -2.99
N PHE A 82 6.32 17.05 -2.41
CA PHE A 82 6.14 18.30 -3.14
C PHE A 82 7.45 18.99 -3.55
N ASP A 83 8.61 18.39 -3.27
CA ASP A 83 9.88 18.83 -3.82
C ASP A 83 9.82 18.84 -5.37
N ALA A 84 9.98 20.02 -5.95
CA ALA A 84 9.93 20.19 -7.40
C ALA A 84 11.02 19.39 -8.13
N GLU A 85 12.14 19.07 -7.46
CA GLU A 85 13.21 18.25 -8.04
C GLU A 85 12.93 16.74 -7.97
N SER A 86 11.99 16.31 -7.12
CA SER A 86 11.62 14.90 -6.97
C SER A 86 10.71 14.43 -8.10
N GLY A 87 9.80 15.31 -8.55
CA GLY A 87 8.88 15.08 -9.66
C GLY A 87 7.80 14.03 -9.37
N TYR A 88 7.48 13.76 -8.11
CA TYR A 88 6.47 12.76 -7.73
C TYR A 88 5.02 13.20 -8.00
N VAL A 89 4.75 14.49 -7.97
CA VAL A 89 3.43 15.07 -8.28
C VAL A 89 3.45 15.68 -9.67
N LYS A 90 2.49 15.31 -10.51
CA LYS A 90 2.24 15.93 -11.81
C LYS A 90 0.74 16.05 -12.01
N ASP A 91 0.26 17.24 -12.39
CA ASP A 91 -1.16 17.53 -12.63
C ASP A 91 -2.06 17.10 -11.44
N ASP A 92 -1.65 17.46 -10.22
CA ASP A 92 -2.29 17.07 -8.94
C ASP A 92 -2.47 15.56 -8.73
N ALA A 93 -1.69 14.74 -9.44
CA ALA A 93 -1.71 13.29 -9.35
C ALA A 93 -0.34 12.71 -8.97
N ILE A 94 -0.37 11.54 -8.35
CA ILE A 94 0.80 10.71 -8.04
C ILE A 94 0.65 9.34 -8.70
N LEU A 95 1.76 8.75 -9.13
CA LEU A 95 1.78 7.38 -9.67
C LEU A 95 2.36 6.41 -8.66
N VAL A 96 1.52 5.53 -8.10
CA VAL A 96 1.94 4.47 -7.19
C VAL A 96 1.67 3.11 -7.81
N SER A 97 2.70 2.26 -7.85
CA SER A 97 2.59 0.84 -8.20
C SER A 97 2.81 -0.02 -6.98
N ILE A 98 2.10 -1.14 -6.91
CA ILE A 98 2.17 -2.06 -5.78
C ILE A 98 2.29 -3.48 -6.32
N ASP A 99 3.33 -4.18 -5.87
CA ASP A 99 3.49 -5.62 -6.02
C ASP A 99 3.06 -6.28 -4.72
N VAL A 100 2.03 -7.11 -4.77
CA VAL A 100 1.49 -7.83 -3.61
C VAL A 100 1.63 -9.33 -3.82
N ARG A 101 2.20 -10.00 -2.83
CA ARG A 101 2.27 -11.46 -2.74
C ARG A 101 1.39 -11.93 -1.60
N ALA A 102 0.39 -12.73 -1.95
CA ALA A 102 -0.51 -13.38 -1.01
C ALA A 102 -0.07 -14.84 -0.78
N PHE A 103 0.02 -15.22 0.48
CA PHE A 103 0.32 -16.57 0.95
C PHE A 103 -0.96 -17.11 1.59
N PRO A 104 -1.77 -17.90 0.86
CA PRO A 104 -2.94 -18.52 1.46
C PRO A 104 -2.46 -19.49 2.53
N ASN A 105 -2.86 -19.26 3.78
CA ASN A 105 -2.74 -20.29 4.79
C ASN A 105 -3.78 -21.36 4.41
N ARG A 106 -3.31 -22.58 4.13
CA ARG A 106 -4.17 -23.68 3.70
C ARG A 106 -5.31 -23.84 4.73
N CYS A 107 -6.55 -23.80 4.25
CA CYS A 107 -7.73 -24.24 5.00
C CYS A 107 -7.63 -25.73 5.35
#